data_AF-A0A355FQ47-F1
#
_entry.id   AF-A0A355FQ47-F1
#
_cell.length_a   1.000
_cell.length_b   1.000
_cell.length_c   1.000
_cell.angle_alpha   90.00
_cell.angle_beta   90.00
_cell.angle_gamma   90.00
#
_symmetry.space_group_name_H-M   'P 1'
#
loop_
_entity.id
_entity.type
_entity.pdbx_description
1 polymer ?
#
loop_
_entity_poly.entity_id
_entity_poly.type
_entity_poly.pdbx_seq_one_letter_code
_entity_poly.pdbx_strand_id
1 'polypeptide(L)' 'MKKYPRTEKYDNNWISENWMGPNPLWLLEELCEHLDLKPGMKVLDMGCGKGITS' A
#
# COMPACT_ATOMS: atom_id res chain seq x y z
N MET A 1 2.63 -19.01 -4.49
CA MET A 1 3.02 -17.61 -4.23
C MET A 1 1.76 -16.82 -3.93
N LYS A 2 1.78 -15.93 -2.93
CA LYS A 2 0.64 -15.05 -2.60
C LYS A 2 0.40 -14.09 -3.77
N LYS A 3 -0.85 -13.75 -4.04
CA LYS A 3 -1.25 -12.76 -5.07
C LYS A 3 -1.70 -11.49 -4.38
N TYR A 4 -1.45 -10.35 -5.03
CA TYR A 4 -1.76 -9.02 -4.51
C TYR A 4 -2.65 -8.26 -5.51
N PRO A 5 -3.92 -8.66 -5.66
CA PRO A 5 -4.82 -8.17 -6.71
C PRO A 5 -5.16 -6.67 -6.60
N ARG A 6 -5.00 -6.03 -5.44
CA ARG A 6 -5.14 -4.56 -5.34
C ARG A 6 -3.88 -3.87 -5.85
N THR A 7 -2.71 -4.40 -5.51
CA THR A 7 -1.43 -3.89 -5.99
C THR A 7 -1.28 -4.04 -7.51
N GLU A 8 -1.74 -5.16 -8.08
CA GLU A 8 -1.69 -5.43 -9.54
C GLU A 8 -2.44 -4.39 -10.39
N LYS A 9 -3.26 -3.51 -9.78
CA LYS A 9 -3.97 -2.44 -10.49
C LYS A 9 -3.15 -1.18 -10.72
N TYR A 10 -2.01 -1.05 -10.03
CA TYR A 10 -1.12 0.10 -10.17
C TYR A 10 -0.11 -0.13 -11.30
N ASP A 11 0.33 0.96 -11.94
CA ASP A 11 1.33 0.90 -13.00
C ASP A 11 2.72 0.53 -12.45
N ASN A 12 3.35 -0.51 -13.02
CA ASN A 12 4.61 -1.03 -12.51
C ASN A 12 5.78 -0.02 -12.54
N ASN A 13 5.83 0.86 -13.55
CA ASN A 13 6.88 1.87 -13.64
C ASN A 13 6.70 2.92 -12.55
N TRP A 14 5.47 3.38 -12.34
CA TRP A 14 5.13 4.30 -11.26
C TRP A 14 5.48 3.72 -9.88
N ILE A 15 5.20 2.44 -9.64
CA ILE A 15 5.60 1.80 -8.39
C ILE A 15 7.12 1.80 -8.27
N SER A 16 7.84 1.37 -9.32
CA SER A 16 9.32 1.30 -9.31
C SER A 16 9.99 2.65 -9.06
N GLU A 17 9.45 3.75 -9.61
CA GLU A 17 9.99 5.11 -9.46
C GLU A 17 9.80 5.68 -8.04
N ASN A 18 8.76 5.23 -7.34
CA ASN A 18 8.41 5.72 -6.00
C ASN A 18 8.73 4.72 -4.89
N TRP A 19 9.29 3.57 -5.24
CA TRP A 19 9.58 2.46 -4.35
C TRP A 19 10.60 2.84 -3.27
N MET A 20 10.27 2.58 -2.02
CA MET A 20 11.19 2.71 -0.89
C MET A 20 11.07 1.49 0.03
N GLY A 21 12.18 0.80 0.30
CA GLY A 21 12.21 -0.36 1.20
C GLY A 21 11.67 -1.66 0.60
N PRO A 22 11.06 -2.56 1.39
CA PRO A 22 10.30 -3.70 0.89
C PRO A 22 9.05 -3.23 0.12
N ASN A 23 8.42 -4.09 -0.70
CA ASN A 23 7.28 -3.69 -1.53
C ASN A 23 6.16 -3.02 -0.72
N PRO A 24 5.99 -1.69 -0.82
CA PRO A 24 5.13 -0.96 0.09
C PRO A 24 3.65 -1.25 -0.17
N LEU A 25 3.25 -1.50 -1.43
CA LEU A 25 1.87 -1.81 -1.78
C LEU A 25 1.48 -3.24 -1.39
N TRP A 26 2.38 -4.22 -1.54
CA TRP A 26 2.12 -5.58 -1.03
C TRP A 26 1.98 -5.60 0.48
N LEU A 27 2.86 -4.88 1.19
CA LEU A 27 2.77 -4.74 2.64
C LEU A 27 1.48 -4.06 3.08
N LEU A 28 1.06 -2.99 2.40
CA LEU A 28 -0.19 -2.31 2.68
C LEU A 28 -1.39 -3.25 2.47
N GLU A 29 -1.43 -3.94 1.33
CA GLU A 29 -2.52 -4.86 1.00
C GLU A 29 -2.64 -5.98 2.03
N GLU A 30 -1.52 -6.58 2.43
CA GLU A 30 -1.47 -7.62 3.46
C GLU A 30 -1.84 -7.09 4.85
N LEU A 31 -1.38 -5.90 5.23
CA LEU A 31 -1.77 -5.26 6.49
C LEU A 31 -3.28 -5.02 6.53
N CYS A 32 -3.87 -4.53 5.44
CA CYS A 32 -5.30 -4.27 5.34
C CYS A 32 -6.17 -5.54 5.43
N GLU A 33 -5.63 -6.74 5.18
CA GLU A 33 -6.34 -8.01 5.42
C GLU A 33 -6.64 -8.23 6.92
N HIS A 34 -5.90 -7.55 7.81
CA HIS A 34 -6.02 -7.68 9.26
C HIS A 34 -6.61 -6.44 9.94
N LEU A 35 -7.00 -5.41 9.18
CA LEU A 35 -7.59 -4.18 9.70
C LEU A 35 -9.09 -4.11 9.40
N ASP A 36 -9.92 -3.89 10.42
CA ASP A 36 -11.37 -3.65 10.28
C ASP A 36 -11.65 -2.17 10.02
N LEU A 37 -11.24 -1.68 8.85
CA LEU A 37 -11.45 -0.29 8.42
C LEU A 37 -12.92 -0.03 8.09
N LYS A 38 -13.52 0.99 8.73
CA LYS A 38 -14.93 1.37 8.55
C LYS A 38 -15.07 2.80 8.04
N PRO A 39 -16.14 3.11 7.27
CA PRO A 39 -16.45 4.49 6.90
C PRO A 39 -16.49 5.42 8.11
N GLY A 40 -15.87 6.60 7.99
CA GLY A 40 -15.78 7.60 9.06
C GLY A 40 -14.57 7.47 9.99
N MET A 41 -13.76 6.40 9.87
CA MET A 41 -12.46 6.31 10.54
C MET A 41 -11.44 7.28 9.91
N LYS A 42 -10.44 7.69 10.70
CA LYS A 42 -9.30 8.51 10.25
C LYS A 42 -8.05 7.64 10.17
N VAL A 43 -7.28 7.78 9.09
CA VAL A 43 -5.99 7.10 8.89
C VAL A 43 -4.87 8.14 8.96
N LEU A 44 -3.77 7.79 9.63
CA LEU A 44 -2.56 8.59 9.68
C LEU A 44 -1.42 7.76 9.08
N ASP A 45 -0.82 8.27 8.01
CA ASP A 45 0.40 7.71 7.42
C ASP A 45 1.61 8.47 8.01
N MET A 46 2.30 7.85 8.96
CA MET A 46 3.47 8.45 9.61
C MET A 46 4.73 8.15 8.82
N GLY A 47 5.39 9.20 8.31
CA GLY A 47 6.61 9.05 7.51
C GLY A 47 6.32 8.56 6.09
N CYS A 48 5.27 9.09 5.47
CA CYS A 48 4.74 8.65 4.17
C CYS A 48 5.72 8.69 2.98
N GLY A 49 6.90 9.31 3.12
CA GLY A 49 7.92 9.34 2.09
C GLY A 49 7.41 9.89 0.75
N LYS A 50 7.38 9.04 -0.29
CA LYS A 50 6.88 9.37 -1.63
C LYS A 50 5.34 9.29 -1.75
N GLY A 51 4.63 8.89 -0.70
CA GLY A 51 3.17 8.85 -0.66
C GLY A 51 2.54 7.75 -1.51
N ILE A 52 3.28 6.69 -1.84
CA ILE A 52 2.76 5.59 -2.69
C ILE A 52 1.62 4.80 -2.02
N THR A 53 1.53 4.83 -0.69
CA THR A 53 0.52 4.17 0.14
C THR A 53 -0.49 5.14 0.77
N SER A 54 -0.42 6.43 0.46
CA SER A 54 -1.21 7.50 1.09
C SER A 54 -2.35 8.01 0.22
#